data_AF-A0A7S4ME71-F1
#
_entry.id   AF-A0A7S4ME71-F1
#
_cell.length_a   1.000
_cell.length_b   1.000
_cell.length_c   1.000
_cell.angle_alpha   90.00
_cell.angle_beta   90.00
_cell.angle_gamma   90.00
#
_symmetry.space_group_name_H-M   'P 1'
#
loop_
_entity.id
_entity.type
_entity.pdbx_description
1 polymer ?
#
loop_
_entity_poly.entity_id
_entity_poly.type
_entity_poly.pdbx_seq_one_letter_code
_entity_poly.pdbx_strand_id
1 'polypeptide(L)'
;GQQESGQEESGQEALQEQTASGQGPPGQVESGQVAPGQQESEPPGQSVGDARALPFAMDASDDEVLEVIVGRWQSQALKPYLQKPAAEWPQPCKDAVAMVRSQWTGPLSQAQQPPLAPVRVAAPILAIASKRESPDGETAERLEAWAELTRGGFELAEVDEGHMEAMTSEQLRPLLSTAWTPTMHKAALEASLPH
;
A
#
# COMPACT_ATOMS: atom_id res chain seq x y z
N GLY A 1 27.78 -30.06 43.42
CA GLY A 1 27.47 -31.09 42.41
C GLY A 1 27.03 -30.36 41.16
N GLN A 2 27.84 -30.41 40.10
CA GLN A 2 27.65 -31.32 38.95
C GLN A 2 26.54 -30.77 38.02
N GLN A 3 26.89 -30.18 36.87
CA GLN A 3 27.02 -30.84 35.54
C GLN A 3 25.71 -31.56 35.16
N GLU A 4 25.08 -31.33 34.01
CA GLU A 4 25.64 -31.55 32.67
C GLU A 4 25.06 -30.63 31.58
N SER A 5 25.95 -30.32 30.65
CA SER A 5 25.76 -29.76 29.32
C SER A 5 25.40 -30.87 28.33
N GLY A 6 24.30 -30.71 27.59
CA GLY A 6 23.95 -31.55 26.44
C GLY A 6 24.29 -30.85 25.13
N GLN A 7 25.27 -31.43 24.45
CA GLN A 7 25.80 -31.09 23.13
C GLN A 7 25.09 -31.98 22.07
N GLU A 8 25.41 -31.77 20.78
CA GLU A 8 25.09 -32.61 19.60
C GLU A 8 23.79 -32.20 18.85
N GLU A 9 23.70 -32.18 17.52
CA GLU A 9 24.56 -32.75 16.48
C GLU A 9 24.35 -31.99 15.16
N SER A 10 25.44 -31.78 14.44
CA SER A 10 25.53 -31.23 13.09
C SER A 10 25.24 -32.31 12.04
N GLY A 11 24.16 -32.16 11.27
CA GLY A 11 23.87 -32.96 10.08
C GLY A 11 24.22 -32.20 8.80
N GLN A 12 25.41 -32.42 8.27
CA GLN A 12 25.75 -32.11 6.87
C GLN A 12 25.31 -33.29 6.01
N GLU A 13 24.38 -33.08 5.08
CA GLU A 13 24.20 -34.00 3.95
C GLU A 13 24.45 -33.25 2.64
N ALA A 14 25.46 -33.74 1.94
CA ALA A 14 25.84 -33.39 0.59
C ALA A 14 25.13 -34.33 -0.38
N LEU A 15 24.40 -33.77 -1.34
CA LEU A 15 23.97 -34.41 -2.59
C LEU A 15 24.24 -33.37 -3.69
N GLN A 16 25.38 -33.43 -4.35
CA GLN A 16 25.73 -34.31 -5.47
C GLN A 16 24.93 -34.01 -6.75
N GLU A 17 25.72 -33.53 -7.70
CA GLU A 17 25.47 -33.14 -9.09
C GLU A 17 24.39 -33.94 -9.83
N GLN A 18 23.62 -33.25 -10.69
CA GLN A 18 23.35 -33.78 -12.02
C GLN A 18 23.07 -32.70 -13.07
N THR A 19 23.81 -32.88 -14.16
CA THR A 19 23.89 -32.16 -15.42
C THR A 19 22.61 -32.21 -16.24
N ALA A 20 22.27 -31.16 -16.98
CA ALA A 20 21.78 -31.26 -18.36
C ALA A 20 21.77 -29.89 -19.05
N SER A 21 22.79 -29.65 -19.86
CA SER A 21 22.81 -28.60 -20.88
C SER A 21 21.77 -28.92 -21.95
N GLY A 22 20.71 -28.12 -22.01
CA GLY A 22 19.76 -28.10 -23.14
C GLY A 22 20.01 -26.88 -24.00
N GLN A 23 20.88 -27.00 -25.01
CA GLN A 23 20.97 -26.04 -26.11
C GLN A 23 19.81 -26.29 -27.08
N GLY A 24 18.81 -25.40 -27.06
CA GLY A 24 17.78 -25.30 -28.10
C GLY A 24 18.24 -24.39 -29.25
N PRO A 25 17.87 -24.68 -30.51
CA PRO A 25 18.24 -23.88 -31.67
C PRO A 25 17.51 -22.51 -31.67
N PRO A 26 18.12 -21.45 -32.25
CA PRO A 26 17.46 -20.16 -32.40
C PRO A 26 16.33 -20.27 -33.45
N GLY A 27 15.09 -20.24 -32.96
CA GLY A 27 13.91 -20.06 -33.78
C GLY A 27 13.90 -18.66 -34.39
N GLN A 28 13.77 -18.61 -35.71
CA GLN A 28 13.53 -17.40 -36.50
C GLN A 28 12.27 -16.69 -35.97
N VAL A 29 12.43 -15.45 -35.50
CA VAL A 29 11.30 -14.55 -35.29
C VAL A 29 11.01 -13.83 -36.60
N GLU A 30 9.86 -14.17 -37.17
CA GLU A 30 9.28 -13.55 -38.35
C GLU A 30 8.89 -12.11 -38.01
N SER A 31 9.45 -11.14 -38.74
CA SER A 31 9.11 -9.73 -38.62
C SER A 31 7.68 -9.48 -39.08
N GLY A 32 6.74 -9.48 -38.13
CA GLY A 32 5.38 -8.99 -38.34
C GLY A 32 5.38 -7.49 -38.58
N GLN A 33 5.00 -7.08 -39.79
CA GLN A 33 4.60 -5.70 -40.11
C GLN A 33 3.44 -5.27 -39.22
N VAL A 34 3.69 -4.30 -38.35
CA VAL A 34 2.65 -3.64 -37.55
C VAL A 34 1.99 -2.57 -38.42
N ALA A 35 0.69 -2.72 -38.66
CA ALA A 35 -0.12 -1.74 -39.39
C ALA A 35 -0.23 -0.44 -38.57
N PRO A 36 -0.16 0.74 -39.20
CA PRO A 36 -0.38 2.00 -38.51
C PRO A 36 -1.88 2.28 -38.36
N GLY A 37 -2.29 2.64 -37.14
CA GLY A 37 -3.46 3.51 -36.95
C GLY A 37 -4.72 2.83 -36.40
N GLN A 38 -4.73 2.58 -35.11
CA GLN A 38 -5.89 2.92 -34.29
C GLN A 38 -5.39 3.76 -33.11
N GLN A 39 -5.66 5.06 -33.17
CA GLN A 39 -5.61 5.92 -31.99
C GLN A 39 -6.71 5.42 -31.05
N GLU A 40 -6.33 4.63 -30.06
CA GLU A 40 -7.13 4.46 -28.85
C GLU A 40 -7.35 5.85 -28.28
N SER A 41 -8.60 6.29 -28.31
CA SER A 41 -9.02 7.52 -27.69
C SER A 41 -8.91 7.29 -26.19
N GLU A 42 -7.86 7.82 -25.57
CA GLU A 42 -7.77 7.89 -24.12
C GLU A 42 -9.09 8.46 -23.57
N PRO A 43 -9.76 7.78 -22.61
CA PRO A 43 -10.94 8.33 -21.98
C PRO A 43 -10.55 9.66 -21.33
N PRO A 44 -11.39 10.71 -21.44
CA PRO A 44 -11.09 12.02 -20.92
C PRO A 44 -10.70 11.93 -19.45
N GLY A 45 -9.52 12.50 -19.16
CA GLY A 45 -8.83 12.42 -17.88
C GLY A 45 -9.78 12.51 -16.68
N GLN A 46 -9.81 11.42 -15.92
CA GLN A 46 -10.29 11.45 -14.55
C GLN A 46 -9.31 12.33 -13.77
N SER A 47 -9.79 13.53 -13.44
CA SER A 47 -9.18 14.45 -12.47
C SER A 47 -8.62 13.67 -11.29
N VAL A 48 -7.30 13.73 -11.11
CA VAL A 48 -6.52 13.07 -10.04
C VAL A 48 -6.76 13.73 -8.66
N GLY A 49 -7.85 14.48 -8.49
CA GLY A 49 -8.00 15.43 -7.40
C GLY A 49 -9.34 15.44 -6.69
N ASP A 50 -10.21 14.45 -6.89
CA ASP A 50 -11.39 14.30 -6.02
C ASP A 50 -11.07 13.24 -4.97
N ALA A 51 -10.62 13.70 -3.79
CA ALA A 51 -10.70 12.94 -2.55
C ALA A 51 -12.19 12.68 -2.25
N ARG A 52 -12.80 11.80 -3.03
CA ARG A 52 -14.19 11.41 -2.87
C ARG A 52 -14.27 10.72 -1.53
N ALA A 53 -14.93 11.42 -0.60
CA ALA A 53 -15.54 10.84 0.58
C ALA A 53 -16.02 9.44 0.23
N LEU A 54 -15.74 8.46 1.10
CA LEU A 54 -16.29 7.13 0.92
C LEU A 54 -17.79 7.28 0.60
N PRO A 55 -18.29 6.64 -0.47
CA PRO A 55 -19.57 6.96 -1.09
C PRO A 55 -20.76 6.51 -0.25
N PHE A 56 -20.59 6.26 1.05
CA PHE A 56 -21.73 6.05 1.92
C PHE A 56 -22.42 7.40 2.12
N ALA A 57 -23.66 7.46 1.67
CA ALA A 57 -24.62 8.33 2.30
C ALA A 57 -24.71 7.94 3.79
N MET A 58 -24.96 8.89 4.69
CA MET A 58 -24.95 8.65 6.15
C MET A 58 -25.90 7.52 6.60
N ASP A 59 -26.82 7.13 5.72
CA ASP A 59 -27.85 6.12 5.84
C ASP A 59 -27.48 4.76 5.22
N ALA A 60 -26.25 4.57 4.72
CA ALA A 60 -25.79 3.26 4.27
C ALA A 60 -25.98 2.21 5.38
N SER A 61 -26.46 1.03 5.01
CA SER A 61 -26.65 -0.13 5.90
C SER A 61 -25.32 -0.72 6.37
N ASP A 62 -25.34 -1.46 7.48
CA ASP A 62 -24.11 -2.10 7.98
C ASP A 62 -23.52 -3.07 6.95
N ASP A 63 -24.38 -3.80 6.22
CA ASP A 63 -23.98 -4.76 5.18
C ASP A 63 -23.21 -4.04 4.04
N GLU A 64 -23.72 -2.89 3.58
CA GLU A 64 -23.04 -2.05 2.58
C GLU A 64 -21.71 -1.51 3.10
N VAL A 65 -21.63 -1.10 4.37
CA VAL A 65 -20.37 -0.67 4.97
C VAL A 65 -19.36 -1.83 5.01
N LEU A 66 -19.80 -3.05 5.35
CA LEU A 66 -18.92 -4.22 5.35
C LEU A 66 -18.46 -4.60 3.94
N GLU A 67 -19.33 -4.50 2.93
CA GLU A 67 -18.97 -4.70 1.52
C GLU A 67 -17.88 -3.72 1.07
N VAL A 68 -18.02 -2.44 1.42
CA VAL A 68 -17.00 -1.43 1.16
C VAL A 68 -15.70 -1.77 1.89
N ILE A 69 -15.78 -2.21 3.15
CA ILE A 69 -14.59 -2.60 3.92
C ILE A 69 -13.84 -3.74 3.23
N VAL A 70 -14.56 -4.79 2.83
CA VAL A 70 -13.97 -5.96 2.18
C VAL A 70 -13.46 -5.62 0.79
N GLY A 71 -14.19 -4.83 0.01
CA GLY A 71 -13.80 -4.43 -1.33
C GLY A 71 -12.55 -3.54 -1.33
N ARG A 72 -12.49 -2.56 -0.42
CA ARG A 72 -11.43 -1.55 -0.41
C ARG A 72 -10.16 -2.01 0.29
N TRP A 73 -10.26 -2.74 1.40
CA TRP A 73 -9.11 -3.26 2.14
C TRP A 73 -8.82 -4.74 1.87
N GLN A 74 -9.54 -5.36 0.93
CA GLN A 74 -9.35 -6.75 0.50
C GLN A 74 -9.31 -7.77 1.65
N SER A 75 -10.05 -7.50 2.74
CA SER A 75 -9.95 -8.27 3.98
C SER A 75 -10.49 -9.69 3.82
N GLN A 76 -9.58 -10.67 3.70
CA GLN A 76 -9.93 -12.09 3.60
C GLN A 76 -10.63 -12.60 4.87
N ALA A 77 -10.32 -12.01 6.03
CA ALA A 77 -10.93 -12.39 7.30
C ALA A 77 -12.43 -12.02 7.37
N LEU A 78 -12.81 -10.90 6.73
CA LEU A 78 -14.19 -10.38 6.77
C LEU A 78 -15.05 -10.89 5.60
N LYS A 79 -14.43 -11.28 4.48
CA LYS A 79 -15.09 -11.76 3.27
C LYS A 79 -16.16 -12.85 3.47
N PRO A 80 -15.99 -13.86 4.36
CA PRO A 80 -17.01 -14.90 4.57
C PRO A 80 -18.33 -14.39 5.19
N TYR A 81 -18.37 -13.15 5.68
CA TYR A 81 -19.52 -12.58 6.38
C TYR A 81 -20.37 -11.65 5.50
N LEU A 82 -19.95 -11.34 4.27
CA LEU A 82 -20.69 -10.47 3.33
C LEU A 82 -22.09 -10.96 3.00
N GLN A 83 -22.32 -12.28 3.04
CA GLN A 83 -23.61 -12.90 2.70
C GLN A 83 -24.39 -13.35 3.94
N LYS A 84 -23.95 -12.96 5.13
CA LYS A 84 -24.59 -13.31 6.41
C LYS A 84 -25.29 -12.09 6.98
N PRO A 85 -26.46 -12.26 7.63
CA PRO A 85 -27.13 -11.14 8.28
C PRO A 85 -26.25 -10.60 9.42
N ALA A 86 -26.27 -9.28 9.64
CA ALA A 86 -25.47 -8.60 10.66
C ALA A 86 -25.60 -9.18 12.08
N ALA A 87 -26.74 -9.80 12.41
CA ALA A 87 -26.94 -10.50 13.68
C ALA A 87 -25.96 -11.66 13.90
N GLU A 88 -25.58 -12.35 12.82
CA GLU A 88 -24.67 -13.52 12.82
C GLU A 88 -23.19 -13.14 12.72
N TRP A 89 -22.87 -11.86 12.57
CA TRP A 89 -21.48 -11.43 12.48
C TRP A 89 -20.74 -11.62 13.80
N PRO A 90 -19.47 -12.08 13.74
CA PRO A 90 -18.62 -12.10 14.91
C PRO A 90 -18.28 -10.68 15.35
N GLN A 91 -17.87 -10.52 16.61
CA GLN A 91 -17.57 -9.20 17.19
C GLN A 91 -16.57 -8.37 16.36
N PRO A 92 -15.48 -8.94 15.80
CA PRO A 92 -14.55 -8.16 14.98
C PRO A 92 -15.18 -7.50 13.75
N CYS A 93 -16.18 -8.13 13.10
CA CYS A 93 -16.88 -7.51 11.97
C CYS A 93 -17.70 -6.30 12.44
N LYS A 94 -18.39 -6.45 13.58
CA LYS A 94 -19.20 -5.38 14.18
C LYS A 94 -18.33 -4.20 14.61
N ASP A 95 -17.18 -4.48 15.21
CA ASP A 95 -16.22 -3.45 15.63
C ASP A 95 -15.65 -2.71 14.41
N ALA A 96 -15.30 -3.42 13.32
CA ALA A 96 -14.81 -2.80 12.10
C ALA A 96 -15.85 -1.86 11.46
N VAL A 97 -17.11 -2.30 11.35
CA VAL A 97 -18.21 -1.47 10.83
C VAL A 97 -18.47 -0.28 11.75
N ALA A 98 -18.52 -0.47 13.06
CA ALA A 98 -18.72 0.60 14.04
C ALA A 98 -17.59 1.64 13.99
N MET A 99 -16.34 1.19 13.85
CA MET A 99 -15.19 2.07 13.69
C MET A 99 -15.31 2.92 12.43
N VAL A 100 -15.60 2.32 11.28
CA VAL A 100 -15.81 3.06 10.02
C VAL A 100 -16.97 4.04 10.18
N ARG A 101 -18.10 3.64 10.78
CA ARG A 101 -19.18 4.60 11.05
C ARG A 101 -18.68 5.78 11.88
N SER A 102 -17.99 5.54 12.99
CA SER A 102 -17.54 6.62 13.88
C SER A 102 -16.62 7.65 13.20
N GLN A 103 -15.76 7.19 12.28
CA GLN A 103 -14.86 8.06 11.54
C GLN A 103 -15.59 8.95 10.52
N TRP A 104 -16.74 8.48 10.03
CA TRP A 104 -17.40 9.06 8.87
C TRP A 104 -18.80 9.64 9.14
N THR A 105 -19.42 9.33 10.27
CA THR A 105 -20.68 9.94 10.73
C THR A 105 -20.47 10.96 11.85
N GLY A 106 -19.24 11.15 12.31
CA GLY A 106 -18.92 12.13 13.35
C GLY A 106 -19.13 13.58 12.87
N PRO A 107 -19.41 14.54 13.77
CA PRO A 107 -19.60 15.95 13.41
C PRO A 107 -18.38 16.58 12.69
N LEU A 108 -17.21 15.94 12.77
CA LEU A 108 -15.99 16.34 12.05
C LEU A 108 -15.93 15.88 10.59
N SER A 109 -16.66 14.83 10.19
CA SER A 109 -16.71 14.38 8.79
C SER A 109 -17.65 15.24 7.94
N GLN A 110 -18.65 15.85 8.58
CA GLN A 110 -19.67 16.72 7.96
C GLN A 110 -19.30 18.20 7.96
N ALA A 111 -18.38 18.62 8.84
CA ALA A 111 -17.85 19.96 8.75
C ALA A 111 -16.99 20.02 7.48
N GLN A 112 -17.51 20.68 6.45
CA GLN A 112 -16.72 21.34 5.43
C GLN A 112 -15.68 22.20 6.15
N GLN A 113 -14.58 21.59 6.58
CA GLN A 113 -13.46 22.35 7.05
C GLN A 113 -13.08 23.19 5.84
N PRO A 114 -13.09 24.53 5.97
CA PRO A 114 -12.63 25.37 4.89
C PRO A 114 -11.26 24.81 4.48
N PRO A 115 -10.98 24.67 3.17
CA PRO A 115 -9.76 24.02 2.72
C PRO A 115 -8.60 24.66 3.46
N LEU A 116 -8.04 23.92 4.42
CA LEU A 116 -6.90 24.41 5.18
C LEU A 116 -5.81 24.56 4.13
N ALA A 117 -5.29 25.79 3.98
CA ALA A 117 -4.14 26.00 3.12
C ALA A 117 -3.09 24.94 3.52
N PRO A 118 -2.60 24.13 2.57
CA PRO A 118 -1.81 22.95 2.91
C PRO A 118 -0.59 23.39 3.71
N VAL A 119 -0.57 23.02 5.00
CA VAL A 119 0.54 23.35 5.88
C VAL A 119 1.68 22.41 5.52
N ARG A 120 2.72 22.96 4.89
CA ARG A 120 3.93 22.18 4.61
C ARG A 120 4.68 21.88 5.91
N VAL A 121 4.88 20.61 6.21
CA VAL A 121 5.68 20.17 7.35
C VAL A 121 7.17 20.33 7.05
N ALA A 122 7.98 20.66 8.06
CA ALA A 122 9.45 20.70 7.91
C ALA A 122 10.07 19.29 7.91
N ALA A 123 9.34 18.30 8.45
CA ALA A 123 9.80 16.93 8.53
C ALA A 123 9.86 16.28 7.12
N PRO A 124 10.92 15.53 6.80
CA PRO A 124 10.95 14.72 5.58
C PRO A 124 9.79 13.72 5.55
N ILE A 125 9.42 13.25 4.35
CA ILE A 125 8.41 12.21 4.15
C ILE A 125 9.04 11.07 3.32
N LEU A 126 8.94 9.85 3.84
CA LEU A 126 9.13 8.63 3.08
C LEU A 126 7.74 8.03 2.81
N ALA A 127 7.31 8.03 1.56
CA ALA A 127 6.09 7.38 1.12
C ALA A 127 6.40 5.98 0.57
N ILE A 128 5.53 5.02 0.86
CA ILE A 128 5.69 3.64 0.42
C ILE A 128 4.43 3.22 -0.31
N ALA A 129 4.53 3.06 -1.63
CA ALA A 129 3.45 2.61 -2.48
C ALA A 129 3.48 1.09 -2.67
N SER A 130 2.29 0.50 -2.70
CA SER A 130 2.09 -0.91 -3.06
C SER A 130 1.83 -1.02 -4.56
N LYS A 131 2.61 -1.82 -5.30
CA LYS A 131 2.43 -2.01 -6.75
C LYS A 131 1.14 -2.73 -7.11
N ARG A 132 0.59 -3.52 -6.18
CA ARG A 132 -0.69 -4.23 -6.33
C ARG A 132 -1.81 -3.52 -5.59
N GLU A 133 -1.62 -2.24 -5.31
CA GLU A 133 -2.67 -1.39 -4.76
C GLU A 133 -3.84 -1.29 -5.74
N SER A 134 -5.04 -1.15 -5.20
CA SER A 134 -6.23 -0.87 -5.99
C SER A 134 -6.09 0.51 -6.69
N PRO A 135 -6.67 0.71 -7.88
CA PRO A 135 -6.65 2.02 -8.55
C PRO A 135 -7.22 3.17 -7.69
N ASP A 136 -8.11 2.83 -6.76
CA ASP A 136 -8.74 3.77 -5.81
C ASP A 136 -7.98 3.92 -4.49
N GLY A 137 -6.87 3.20 -4.31
CA GLY A 137 -6.03 3.22 -3.11
C GLY A 137 -4.93 4.29 -3.15
N GLU A 138 -3.88 4.08 -2.35
CA GLU A 138 -2.69 4.93 -2.26
C GLU A 138 -1.64 4.51 -3.30
N THR A 139 -1.95 4.75 -4.58
CA THR A 139 -1.04 4.44 -5.69
C THR A 139 0.23 5.29 -5.64
N ALA A 140 1.30 4.85 -6.30
CA ALA A 140 2.54 5.59 -6.43
C ALA A 140 2.32 7.03 -6.94
N GLU A 141 1.52 7.18 -8.00
CA GLU A 141 1.14 8.49 -8.56
C GLU A 141 0.47 9.41 -7.54
N ARG A 142 -0.42 8.87 -6.70
CA ARG A 142 -1.13 9.65 -5.67
C ARG A 142 -0.21 10.03 -4.51
N LEU A 143 0.67 9.11 -4.10
CA LEU A 143 1.63 9.37 -3.04
C LEU A 143 2.71 10.36 -3.46
N GLU A 144 3.08 10.42 -4.74
CA GLU A 144 4.01 11.43 -5.27
C GLU A 144 3.54 12.88 -4.98
N ALA A 145 2.22 13.11 -4.99
CA ALA A 145 1.64 14.42 -4.65
C ALA A 145 1.95 14.85 -3.19
N TRP A 146 2.33 13.92 -2.31
CA TRP A 146 2.72 14.25 -0.94
C TRP A 146 4.08 14.97 -0.87
N ALA A 147 4.87 14.98 -1.95
CA ALA A 147 6.06 15.80 -2.05
C ALA A 147 5.76 17.29 -1.78
N GLU A 148 4.58 17.77 -2.15
CA GLU A 148 4.15 19.14 -1.93
C GLU A 148 3.81 19.45 -0.46
N LEU A 149 3.65 18.42 0.38
CA LEU A 149 3.31 18.54 1.80
C LEU A 149 4.53 18.72 2.71
N THR A 150 5.75 18.58 2.18
CA THR A 150 6.98 18.65 2.98
C THR A 150 7.99 19.67 2.45
N ARG A 151 8.79 20.22 3.37
CA ARG A 151 10.00 20.99 3.12
C ARG A 151 11.28 20.21 3.46
N GLY A 152 11.16 19.08 4.15
CA GLY A 152 12.30 18.27 4.62
C GLY A 152 12.84 17.29 3.56
N GLY A 153 12.22 17.23 2.40
CA GLY A 153 12.51 16.26 1.34
C GLY A 153 11.45 15.16 1.27
N PHE A 154 11.32 14.57 0.09
CA PHE A 154 10.37 13.51 -0.20
C PHE A 154 11.08 12.36 -0.91
N GLU A 155 10.77 11.13 -0.51
CA GLU A 155 11.21 9.92 -1.17
C GLU A 155 10.01 8.96 -1.32
N LEU A 156 9.85 8.41 -2.51
CA LEU A 156 8.85 7.39 -2.81
C LEU A 156 9.56 6.05 -3.05
N ALA A 157 9.15 5.04 -2.30
CA ALA A 157 9.54 3.65 -2.51
C ALA A 157 8.33 2.82 -2.93
N GLU A 158 8.56 1.77 -3.71
CA GLU A 158 7.51 0.84 -4.14
C GLU A 158 7.82 -0.59 -3.69
N VAL A 159 6.79 -1.33 -3.25
CA VAL A 159 6.88 -2.75 -2.91
C VAL A 159 5.94 -3.59 -3.78
N ASP A 160 6.36 -4.78 -4.19
CA ASP A 160 5.52 -5.68 -5.02
C ASP A 160 4.56 -6.54 -4.18
N GLU A 161 3.74 -5.88 -3.36
CA GLU A 161 2.75 -6.49 -2.49
C GLU A 161 1.40 -5.75 -2.62
N GLY A 162 0.36 -6.20 -1.91
CA GLY A 162 -0.89 -5.46 -1.71
C GLY A 162 -0.83 -4.53 -0.50
N HIS A 163 -1.87 -3.70 -0.31
CA HIS A 163 -1.92 -2.67 0.74
C HIS A 163 -1.58 -3.19 2.14
N MET A 164 -2.22 -4.30 2.52
CA MET A 164 -2.06 -4.88 3.87
C MET A 164 -0.77 -5.67 3.98
N GLU A 165 -0.40 -6.40 2.93
CA GLU A 165 0.82 -7.20 2.85
C GLU A 165 2.07 -6.31 2.91
N ALA A 166 2.00 -5.11 2.34
CA ALA A 166 3.06 -4.11 2.36
C ALA A 166 3.51 -3.83 3.80
N MET A 167 2.60 -3.69 4.77
CA MET A 167 2.95 -3.41 6.19
C MET A 167 3.83 -4.49 6.84
N THR A 168 3.79 -5.70 6.31
CA THR A 168 4.58 -6.84 6.79
C THR A 168 5.67 -7.27 5.82
N SER A 169 5.85 -6.54 4.71
CA SER A 169 6.76 -6.95 3.64
C SER A 169 8.20 -6.92 4.11
N GLU A 170 8.94 -7.99 3.84
CA GLU A 170 10.39 -8.03 4.06
C GLU A 170 11.13 -7.01 3.17
N GLN A 171 10.50 -6.55 2.07
CA GLN A 171 11.03 -5.47 1.23
C GLN A 171 11.08 -4.12 1.96
N LEU A 172 10.26 -3.93 3.01
CA LEU A 172 10.32 -2.72 3.85
C LEU A 172 11.54 -2.68 4.75
N ARG A 173 12.03 -3.84 5.21
CA ARG A 173 13.16 -3.87 6.16
C ARG A 173 14.37 -3.10 5.66
N PRO A 174 14.90 -3.31 4.44
CA PRO A 174 16.02 -2.51 3.95
C PRO A 174 15.65 -1.03 3.90
N LEU A 175 14.47 -0.66 3.39
CA LEU A 175 14.03 0.74 3.28
C LEU A 175 13.97 1.46 4.64
N LEU A 176 13.47 0.78 5.67
CA LEU A 176 13.35 1.32 7.02
C LEU A 176 14.68 1.26 7.80
N SER A 177 15.56 0.30 7.46
CA SER A 177 16.85 0.08 8.15
C SER A 177 18.03 0.81 7.52
N THR A 178 17.98 1.14 6.23
CA THR A 178 18.77 2.22 5.64
C THR A 178 18.21 3.50 6.21
N ALA A 179 18.58 3.78 7.46
CA ALA A 179 18.19 4.94 8.23
C ALA A 179 18.09 6.12 7.28
N TRP A 180 16.86 6.58 7.07
CA TRP A 180 16.48 7.95 6.75
C TRP A 180 17.72 8.80 6.45
N THR A 181 18.18 8.77 5.20
CA THR A 181 19.59 9.02 4.89
C THR A 181 20.11 10.32 5.52
N PRO A 182 21.41 10.42 5.86
CA PRO A 182 22.03 11.67 6.32
C PRO A 182 21.71 12.86 5.39
N THR A 183 21.43 12.59 4.12
CA THR A 183 20.98 13.54 3.10
C THR A 183 19.64 14.19 3.43
N MET A 184 18.62 13.42 3.82
CA MET A 184 17.32 13.99 4.25
C MET A 184 17.44 14.68 5.61
N HIS A 185 18.26 14.14 6.51
CA HIS A 185 18.51 14.78 7.81
C HIS A 185 19.20 16.15 7.63
N LYS A 186 20.17 16.23 6.72
CA LYS A 186 20.86 17.48 6.38
C LYS A 186 19.91 18.49 5.72
N ALA A 187 19.10 18.06 4.75
CA ALA A 187 18.11 18.93 4.10
C ALA A 187 17.08 19.47 5.11
N ALA A 188 16.60 18.63 6.03
CA ALA A 188 15.69 19.03 7.10
C ALA A 188 16.33 20.03 8.09
N LEU A 189 17.61 19.84 8.44
CA LEU A 189 18.35 20.79 9.28
C LEU A 189 18.57 22.14 8.58
N GLU A 190 18.93 22.14 7.28
CA GLU A 190 19.10 23.35 6.48
C GLU A 190 17.78 24.11 6.29
N ALA A 191 16.68 23.40 6.06
CA ALA A 191 15.34 23.99 5.92
C ALA A 191 14.73 24.53 7.24
N SER A 192 15.25 24.09 8.39
CA SER A 192 14.78 24.53 9.72
C SER A 192 15.47 25.79 10.23
N LEU A 193 16.49 26.28 9.52
CA LEU A 193 17.13 27.55 9.87
C LEU A 193 16.23 28.72 9.44
N PRO A 194 15.87 29.63 10.37
CA PRO A 194 15.07 30.80 10.02
C PRO A 194 15.82 31.67 9.02
N HIS A 195 15.16 32.02 7.90
CA HIS A 195 15.60 33.05 6.97
C HIS A 195 15.45 34.44 7.57
#